data_AF-A0A6P0R9W2-F1
#
_entry.id   AF-A0A6P0R9W2-F1
#
_cell.length_a   1.000
_cell.length_b   1.000
_cell.length_c   1.000
_cell.angle_alpha   90.00
_cell.angle_beta   90.00
_cell.angle_gamma   90.00
#
_symmetry.space_group_name_H-M   'P 1'
#
loop_
_entity.id
_entity.type
_entity.pdbx_description
1 polymer ?
#
loop_
_entity_poly.entity_id
_entity_poly.type
_entity_poly.pdbx_seq_one_letter_code
_entity_poly.pdbx_strand_id
1 'polypeptide(L)'
;MLGDFCGIFGQKEVFTLLLAMNREKVYNDFLKAEAGFNSDKLAILDQGINNSPYQNQVENYPEYLKILPSLTIPGGKAFPDVGELPDIDEEALSFLHPDIKEACICIAGSADGQFKSRWLGRNALDKCQYWSSTKIIPILNVICSLDSDINTCQIRGDGKNLDFNEAVEDVITYAKKVGSSNALSAMFKSFQTYVHLESWLKEITGNNHTEFQGLYGEEPFIMSPEIVQNNQVLLNAVSESKKREDQTGENTVTAYDLTRIMSMVGWYYHLPEPAKLPGMSWENLQPFIRNLGKDTARYVDVALEKLGIQNSIKSPVILSKMGFGYSSSRKRTELTYTCFTQFEYQGEVKSIAMTLRGAKALGDFEKEAVEIDARMAAEVTEIFRVLVRDVEGMTGYVELLFQDVF
;
A
#
# COMPACT_ATOMS: atom_id res chain seq x y z
N MET A 1 -6.16 -49.81 -3.58
CA MET A 1 -6.15 -48.83 -4.69
C MET A 1 -6.26 -47.45 -4.06
N LEU A 2 -5.11 -46.91 -3.64
CA LEU A 2 -4.92 -45.52 -3.23
C LEU A 2 -4.05 -44.94 -4.34
N GLY A 3 -4.68 -44.30 -5.32
CA GLY A 3 -4.02 -43.80 -6.52
C GLY A 3 -4.29 -42.32 -6.70
N ASP A 4 -3.20 -41.56 -6.73
CA ASP A 4 -2.99 -40.34 -7.51
C ASP A 4 -4.10 -39.28 -7.52
N PHE A 5 -4.22 -38.50 -6.43
CA PHE A 5 -4.97 -37.24 -6.46
C PHE A 5 -4.16 -35.99 -6.04
N CYS A 6 -2.86 -36.11 -5.78
CA CYS A 6 -1.95 -34.96 -5.51
C CYS A 6 -0.89 -34.73 -6.62
N GLY A 7 -1.07 -35.30 -7.81
CA GLY A 7 0.07 -35.75 -8.62
C GLY A 7 0.83 -34.76 -9.51
N ILE A 8 0.30 -33.58 -9.88
CA ILE A 8 0.96 -32.73 -10.92
C ILE A 8 0.95 -31.22 -10.61
N PHE A 9 -0.18 -30.66 -10.17
CA PHE A 9 -0.27 -29.22 -9.89
C PHE A 9 0.53 -28.80 -8.65
N GLY A 10 0.42 -29.53 -7.54
CA GLY A 10 1.19 -29.25 -6.32
C GLY A 10 2.71 -29.40 -6.51
N GLN A 11 3.17 -30.34 -7.35
CA GLN A 11 4.61 -30.50 -7.61
C GLN A 11 5.21 -29.32 -8.38
N LYS A 12 4.46 -28.73 -9.32
CA LYS A 12 4.89 -27.57 -10.10
C LYS A 12 4.99 -26.31 -9.23
N GLU A 13 4.01 -26.10 -8.35
CA GLU A 13 4.01 -24.97 -7.41
C GLU A 13 5.19 -25.06 -6.43
N VAL A 14 5.36 -26.22 -5.78
CA VAL A 14 6.50 -26.47 -4.88
C VAL A 14 7.83 -26.24 -5.59
N PHE A 15 7.97 -26.74 -6.83
CA PHE A 15 9.18 -26.51 -7.62
C PHE A 15 9.41 -25.03 -7.94
N THR A 16 8.36 -24.27 -8.23
CA THR A 16 8.46 -22.84 -8.55
C THR A 16 8.81 -22.02 -7.30
N LEU A 17 8.20 -22.34 -6.16
CA LEU A 17 8.54 -21.77 -4.85
C LEU A 17 10.00 -22.08 -4.45
N LEU A 18 10.53 -23.25 -4.82
CA LEU A 18 11.95 -23.61 -4.62
C LEU A 18 12.87 -22.80 -5.53
N LEU A 19 12.54 -22.66 -6.82
CA LEU A 19 13.32 -21.85 -7.76
C LEU A 19 13.37 -20.38 -7.36
N ALA A 20 12.30 -19.85 -6.77
CA ALA A 20 12.22 -18.48 -6.28
C ALA A 20 13.18 -18.18 -5.10
N MET A 21 13.76 -19.20 -4.45
CA MET A 21 14.81 -18.97 -3.43
C MET A 21 16.08 -18.34 -4.02
N ASN A 22 16.32 -18.52 -5.32
CA ASN A 22 17.41 -17.83 -5.99
C ASN A 22 17.00 -16.38 -6.30
N ARG A 23 17.13 -15.52 -5.29
CA ARG A 23 16.75 -14.10 -5.34
C ARG A 23 17.45 -13.32 -6.46
N GLU A 24 18.71 -13.65 -6.75
CA GLU A 24 19.46 -13.02 -7.85
C GLU A 24 18.86 -13.40 -9.21
N LYS A 25 18.51 -14.67 -9.41
CA LYS A 25 17.81 -15.11 -10.62
C LYS A 25 16.45 -14.43 -10.76
N VAL A 26 15.66 -14.34 -9.68
CA VAL A 26 14.36 -13.65 -9.68
C VAL A 26 14.53 -12.18 -10.09
N TYR A 27 15.48 -11.46 -9.49
CA TYR A 27 15.82 -10.09 -9.88
C TYR A 27 16.23 -9.99 -11.36
N ASN A 28 17.13 -10.85 -11.83
CA ASN A 28 17.60 -10.84 -13.21
C ASN A 28 16.49 -11.16 -14.21
N ASP A 29 15.50 -11.97 -13.83
CA ASP A 29 14.35 -12.25 -14.68
C ASP A 29 13.43 -11.02 -14.79
N PHE A 30 13.19 -10.28 -13.70
CA PHE A 30 12.46 -9.00 -13.76
C PHE A 30 13.24 -7.92 -14.49
N LEU A 31 14.56 -7.83 -14.29
CA LEU A 31 15.40 -6.88 -15.01
C LEU A 31 15.41 -7.12 -16.53
N LYS A 32 15.27 -8.38 -16.96
CA LYS A 32 15.08 -8.70 -18.39
C LYS A 32 13.69 -8.29 -18.90
N ALA A 33 12.67 -8.32 -18.05
CA ALA A 33 11.32 -7.87 -18.40
C ALA A 33 11.27 -6.34 -18.65
N GLU A 34 12.18 -5.58 -18.03
CA GLU A 34 12.38 -4.15 -18.31
C GLU A 34 13.03 -3.84 -19.67
N ALA A 35 13.35 -4.85 -20.48
CA ALA A 35 13.95 -4.62 -21.80
C ALA A 35 13.03 -3.76 -22.70
N GLY A 36 13.47 -2.55 -23.03
CA GLY A 36 12.70 -1.58 -23.83
C GLY A 36 11.87 -0.58 -23.02
N PHE A 37 11.91 -0.67 -21.69
CA PHE A 37 11.33 0.29 -20.74
C PHE A 37 12.39 1.30 -20.27
N ASN A 38 11.93 2.38 -19.64
CA ASN A 38 12.77 3.48 -19.19
C ASN A 38 12.06 4.28 -18.06
N SER A 39 12.62 5.41 -17.65
CA SER A 39 12.07 6.21 -16.55
C SER A 39 10.71 6.87 -16.82
N ASP A 40 10.31 7.01 -18.10
CA ASP A 40 8.99 7.53 -18.47
C ASP A 40 7.89 6.45 -18.41
N LYS A 41 8.28 5.19 -18.56
CA LYS A 41 7.38 4.03 -18.51
C LYS A 41 8.15 2.79 -18.08
N LEU A 42 7.78 2.26 -16.93
CA LEU A 42 8.37 1.09 -16.29
C LEU A 42 7.51 -0.16 -16.49
N ALA A 43 8.11 -1.35 -16.55
CA ALA A 43 7.39 -2.54 -16.97
C ALA A 43 6.34 -3.00 -15.94
N ILE A 44 6.65 -2.88 -14.65
CA ILE A 44 5.83 -3.46 -13.57
C ILE A 44 5.05 -2.36 -12.85
N LEU A 45 5.71 -1.22 -12.62
CA LEU A 45 5.11 -0.06 -11.97
C LEU A 45 3.99 0.59 -12.81
N ASP A 46 4.12 0.63 -14.13
CA ASP A 46 3.14 1.21 -15.05
C ASP A 46 2.28 0.15 -15.76
N GLN A 47 2.29 -1.09 -15.26
CA GLN A 47 1.54 -2.19 -15.86
C GLN A 47 0.02 -1.91 -15.88
N GLY A 48 -0.52 -1.30 -14.83
CA GLY A 48 -1.93 -0.88 -14.76
C GLY A 48 -2.91 -2.02 -14.48
N ILE A 49 -4.06 -1.67 -13.91
CA ILE A 49 -5.10 -2.64 -13.53
C ILE A 49 -5.63 -3.45 -14.72
N ASN A 50 -5.69 -2.89 -15.93
CA ASN A 50 -6.20 -3.57 -17.12
C ASN A 50 -5.36 -4.80 -17.53
N ASN A 51 -4.11 -4.87 -17.07
CA ASN A 51 -3.20 -6.00 -17.29
C ASN A 51 -3.13 -6.94 -16.08
N SER A 52 -3.94 -6.72 -15.05
CA SER A 52 -4.05 -7.60 -13.89
C SER A 52 -4.94 -8.81 -14.20
N PRO A 53 -4.55 -10.02 -13.79
CA PRO A 53 -5.45 -11.18 -13.82
C PRO A 53 -6.64 -11.02 -12.87
N TYR A 54 -6.58 -10.07 -11.92
CA TYR A 54 -7.58 -9.86 -10.89
C TYR A 54 -8.46 -8.62 -11.15
N GLN A 55 -8.36 -7.96 -12.30
CA GLN A 55 -9.10 -6.72 -12.59
C GLN A 55 -10.61 -6.83 -12.36
N ASN A 56 -11.20 -7.97 -12.73
CA ASN A 56 -12.64 -8.23 -12.59
C ASN A 56 -13.05 -8.56 -11.14
N GLN A 57 -12.10 -8.65 -10.21
CA GLN A 57 -12.33 -8.95 -8.79
C GLN A 57 -12.41 -7.70 -7.92
N VAL A 58 -11.96 -6.53 -8.42
CA VAL A 58 -11.87 -5.28 -7.64
C VAL A 58 -13.20 -4.89 -7.00
N GLU A 59 -14.32 -5.06 -7.71
CA GLU A 59 -15.65 -4.75 -7.18
C GLU A 59 -16.04 -5.61 -5.97
N ASN A 60 -15.48 -6.82 -5.87
CA ASN A 60 -15.71 -7.76 -4.77
C ASN A 60 -14.74 -7.59 -3.60
N TYR A 61 -13.72 -6.73 -3.71
CA TYR A 61 -12.72 -6.54 -2.65
C TYR A 61 -13.34 -6.26 -1.28
N PRO A 62 -14.35 -5.38 -1.13
CA PRO A 62 -15.01 -5.20 0.16
C PRO A 62 -15.56 -6.50 0.75
N GLU A 63 -16.21 -7.35 -0.05
CA GLU A 63 -16.73 -8.63 0.46
C GLU A 63 -15.61 -9.61 0.82
N TYR A 64 -14.53 -9.65 0.05
CA TYR A 64 -13.37 -10.50 0.35
C TYR A 64 -12.63 -10.07 1.61
N LEU A 65 -12.61 -8.77 1.92
CA LEU A 65 -12.03 -8.23 3.16
C LEU A 65 -12.83 -8.56 4.42
N LYS A 66 -14.06 -9.06 4.30
CA LYS A 66 -14.82 -9.59 5.45
C LYS A 66 -14.40 -11.01 5.83
N ILE A 67 -13.61 -11.67 4.98
CA ILE A 67 -13.07 -13.01 5.27
C ILE A 67 -11.93 -12.85 6.28
N LEU A 68 -12.10 -13.43 7.46
CA LEU A 68 -11.17 -13.30 8.57
C LEU A 68 -9.81 -13.96 8.24
N PRO A 69 -8.68 -13.24 8.35
CA PRO A 69 -7.34 -13.81 8.20
C PRO A 69 -7.08 -14.94 9.21
N SER A 70 -6.60 -16.07 8.70
CA SER A 70 -6.41 -17.30 9.49
C SER A 70 -4.95 -17.65 9.74
N LEU A 71 -4.03 -16.70 9.57
CA LEU A 71 -2.62 -16.91 9.88
C LEU A 71 -2.41 -17.09 11.39
N THR A 72 -1.52 -18.01 11.74
CA THR A 72 -0.93 -18.06 13.09
C THR A 72 0.14 -16.99 13.17
N ILE A 73 0.12 -16.16 14.21
CA ILE A 73 1.10 -15.07 14.40
C ILE A 73 1.90 -15.33 15.69
N PRO A 74 2.99 -16.11 15.61
CA PRO A 74 3.87 -16.36 16.76
C PRO A 74 4.41 -15.04 17.34
N GLY A 75 4.30 -14.88 18.66
CA GLY A 75 4.69 -13.65 19.34
C GLY A 75 3.83 -12.43 18.99
N GLY A 76 2.76 -12.59 18.21
CA GLY A 76 1.85 -11.51 17.85
C GLY A 76 1.13 -10.93 19.05
N LYS A 77 0.98 -9.61 19.04
CA LYS A 77 0.21 -8.85 20.04
C LYS A 77 -1.14 -8.45 19.46
N ALA A 78 -2.06 -7.97 20.29
CA ALA A 78 -3.26 -7.31 19.79
C ALA A 78 -2.85 -6.20 18.80
N PHE A 79 -3.68 -6.00 17.77
CA PHE A 79 -3.46 -4.88 16.85
C PHE A 79 -3.56 -3.55 17.64
N PRO A 80 -2.60 -2.62 17.50
CA PRO A 80 -2.51 -1.48 18.41
C PRO A 80 -3.66 -0.51 18.20
N ASP A 81 -4.06 0.16 19.27
CA ASP A 81 -5.12 1.16 19.24
C ASP A 81 -4.67 2.41 18.45
N VAL A 82 -5.63 3.25 18.06
CA VAL A 82 -5.33 4.57 17.47
C VAL A 82 -4.44 5.36 18.43
N GLY A 83 -3.36 5.94 17.88
CA GLY A 83 -2.37 6.69 18.65
C GLY A 83 -1.29 5.86 19.35
N GLU A 84 -1.40 4.53 19.32
CA GLU A 84 -0.38 3.64 19.87
C GLU A 84 0.63 3.22 18.79
N LEU A 85 1.91 3.43 19.09
CA LEU A 85 3.02 2.92 18.29
C LEU A 85 3.33 1.48 18.73
N PRO A 86 3.22 0.46 17.86
CA PRO A 86 3.57 -0.91 18.20
C PRO A 86 5.07 -1.10 18.37
N ASP A 87 5.46 -2.20 19.01
CA ASP A 87 6.83 -2.69 18.96
C ASP A 87 7.13 -3.19 17.54
N ILE A 88 8.06 -2.51 16.86
CA ILE A 88 8.53 -2.87 15.52
C ILE A 88 9.87 -3.59 15.64
N ASP A 89 9.95 -4.79 15.08
CA ASP A 89 11.19 -5.56 14.97
C ASP A 89 12.03 -5.02 13.80
N GLU A 90 12.90 -4.04 14.06
CA GLU A 90 13.70 -3.32 13.06
C GLU A 90 14.78 -4.16 12.34
N GLU A 91 15.06 -5.37 12.82
CA GLU A 91 16.03 -6.28 12.21
C GLU A 91 15.37 -7.36 11.36
N ALA A 92 14.05 -7.58 11.54
CA ALA A 92 13.31 -8.63 10.85
C ALA A 92 13.33 -8.54 9.31
N LEU A 93 13.53 -7.34 8.74
CA LEU A 93 13.61 -7.14 7.30
C LEU A 93 15.05 -6.96 6.80
N SER A 94 16.05 -7.37 7.58
CA SER A 94 17.48 -7.37 7.19
C SER A 94 17.76 -8.24 5.96
N PHE A 95 16.92 -9.22 5.66
CA PHE A 95 17.05 -10.04 4.46
C PHE A 95 16.81 -9.25 3.15
N LEU A 96 16.02 -8.17 3.15
CA LEU A 96 15.72 -7.40 1.93
C LEU A 96 17.01 -6.86 1.29
N HIS A 97 17.05 -6.73 -0.02
CA HIS A 97 18.25 -6.18 -0.67
C HIS A 97 18.56 -4.74 -0.18
N PRO A 98 19.84 -4.32 -0.06
CA PRO A 98 20.20 -2.98 0.43
C PRO A 98 19.65 -1.81 -0.38
N ASP A 99 19.17 -2.04 -1.61
CA ASP A 99 18.48 -1.02 -2.41
C ASP A 99 17.11 -0.64 -1.82
N ILE A 100 16.49 -1.54 -1.02
CA ILE A 100 15.34 -1.19 -0.17
C ILE A 100 15.87 -0.56 1.12
N LYS A 101 15.72 0.75 1.20
CA LYS A 101 16.33 1.58 2.26
C LYS A 101 15.46 1.60 3.52
N GLU A 102 14.15 1.72 3.34
CA GLU A 102 13.17 1.72 4.42
C GLU A 102 12.05 0.73 4.07
N ALA A 103 11.63 -0.05 5.05
CA ALA A 103 10.56 -1.01 4.91
C ALA A 103 9.80 -1.17 6.23
N CYS A 104 8.49 -1.37 6.14
CA CYS A 104 7.68 -1.83 7.24
C CYS A 104 6.69 -2.87 6.71
N ILE A 105 6.49 -3.94 7.45
CA ILE A 105 5.52 -5.00 7.15
C ILE A 105 4.71 -5.25 8.42
N CYS A 106 3.40 -5.31 8.27
CA CYS A 106 2.49 -5.81 9.29
C CYS A 106 1.81 -7.07 8.77
N ILE A 107 1.97 -8.17 9.51
CA ILE A 107 1.23 -9.42 9.29
C ILE A 107 0.18 -9.57 10.40
N ALA A 108 -1.00 -10.04 10.05
CA ALA A 108 -2.05 -10.29 11.03
C ALA A 108 -2.86 -11.56 10.72
N GLY A 109 -3.46 -12.09 11.78
CA GLY A 109 -4.17 -13.35 11.75
C GLY A 109 -4.92 -13.62 13.05
N SER A 110 -5.83 -14.58 13.00
CA SER A 110 -6.73 -14.91 14.12
C SER A 110 -6.76 -16.40 14.45
N ALA A 111 -5.80 -17.20 13.97
CA ALA A 111 -5.77 -18.64 14.21
C ALA A 111 -5.82 -19.02 15.70
N ASP A 112 -5.27 -18.17 16.57
CA ASP A 112 -5.27 -18.36 18.03
C ASP A 112 -6.55 -17.82 18.72
N GLY A 113 -7.60 -17.50 17.97
CA GLY A 113 -8.88 -16.97 18.46
C GLY A 113 -8.94 -15.46 18.67
N GLN A 114 -7.81 -14.78 18.88
CA GLN A 114 -7.73 -13.31 18.92
C GLN A 114 -7.03 -12.77 17.67
N PHE A 115 -7.52 -11.64 17.14
CA PHE A 115 -6.87 -10.95 16.03
C PHE A 115 -5.56 -10.32 16.52
N LYS A 116 -4.44 -10.89 16.07
CA LYS A 116 -3.09 -10.49 16.45
C LYS A 116 -2.34 -9.94 15.26
N SER A 117 -1.36 -9.10 15.53
CA SER A 117 -0.44 -8.55 14.54
C SER A 117 1.01 -8.61 15.00
N ARG A 118 1.93 -8.64 14.04
CA ARG A 118 3.37 -8.46 14.24
C ARG A 118 3.89 -7.44 13.24
N TRP A 119 4.72 -6.51 13.73
CA TRP A 119 5.28 -5.41 12.97
C TRP A 119 6.78 -5.65 12.77
N LEU A 120 7.21 -5.64 11.52
CA LEU A 120 8.56 -5.93 11.07
C LEU A 120 9.09 -4.69 10.35
N GLY A 121 10.34 -4.34 10.61
CA GLY A 121 10.94 -3.11 10.14
C GLY A 121 12.30 -3.30 9.49
N ARG A 122 12.65 -2.28 8.70
CA ARG A 122 14.00 -1.84 8.38
C ARG A 122 13.94 -0.34 8.28
N ASN A 123 14.56 0.37 9.22
CA ASN A 123 14.48 1.83 9.29
C ASN A 123 13.01 2.29 9.20
N ALA A 124 12.10 1.56 9.86
CA ALA A 124 10.66 1.69 9.60
C ALA A 124 10.12 3.05 10.02
N LEU A 125 10.76 3.66 11.03
CA LEU A 125 10.46 4.99 11.58
C LEU A 125 11.34 6.11 11.00
N ASP A 126 12.20 5.83 10.02
CA ASP A 126 12.99 6.88 9.37
C ASP A 126 12.07 7.74 8.49
N LYS A 127 12.10 9.04 8.77
CA LYS A 127 11.30 10.03 8.07
C LYS A 127 11.89 10.31 6.69
N CYS A 128 11.12 10.05 5.64
CA CYS A 128 11.52 10.16 4.25
C CYS A 128 10.40 10.69 3.35
N GLN A 129 10.74 11.17 2.15
CA GLN A 129 9.75 11.42 1.12
C GLN A 129 9.21 10.10 0.59
N TYR A 130 7.88 9.95 0.64
CA TYR A 130 7.18 8.79 0.07
C TYR A 130 6.38 9.13 -1.20
N TRP A 131 6.69 10.27 -1.83
CA TRP A 131 6.13 10.69 -3.11
C TRP A 131 4.59 10.55 -3.14
N SER A 132 4.04 10.09 -4.25
CA SER A 132 2.60 9.88 -4.44
C SER A 132 1.99 8.81 -3.53
N SER A 133 2.77 7.95 -2.86
CA SER A 133 2.21 7.00 -1.89
C SER A 133 1.52 7.71 -0.72
N THR A 134 1.90 8.94 -0.41
CA THR A 134 1.28 9.75 0.66
C THR A 134 -0.07 10.38 0.29
N LYS A 135 -0.47 10.34 -0.99
CA LYS A 135 -1.70 10.98 -1.47
C LYS A 135 -2.99 10.34 -0.95
N ILE A 136 -2.90 9.10 -0.45
CA ILE A 136 -4.02 8.43 0.24
C ILE A 136 -4.41 9.13 1.54
N ILE A 137 -3.47 9.82 2.19
CA ILE A 137 -3.64 10.44 3.52
C ILE A 137 -4.73 11.52 3.49
N PRO A 138 -4.64 12.57 2.65
CA PRO A 138 -5.67 13.61 2.62
C PRO A 138 -7.03 13.08 2.14
N ILE A 139 -7.07 12.08 1.25
CA ILE A 139 -8.32 11.45 0.82
C ILE A 139 -9.00 10.75 2.02
N LEU A 140 -8.26 9.93 2.75
CA LEU A 140 -8.78 9.24 3.93
C LEU A 140 -9.23 10.22 5.01
N ASN A 141 -8.47 11.28 5.26
CA ASN A 141 -8.85 12.31 6.23
C ASN A 141 -10.21 12.95 5.89
N VAL A 142 -10.43 13.24 4.60
CA VAL A 142 -11.71 13.77 4.11
C VAL A 142 -12.83 12.76 4.32
N ILE A 143 -12.64 11.49 3.95
CA ILE A 143 -13.67 10.46 4.13
C ILE A 143 -14.01 10.29 5.61
N CYS A 144 -13.02 10.28 6.51
CA CYS A 144 -13.22 10.22 7.96
C CYS A 144 -13.96 11.43 8.53
N SER A 145 -13.97 12.55 7.80
CA SER A 145 -14.66 13.79 8.21
C SER A 145 -16.11 13.86 7.71
N LEU A 146 -16.58 12.87 6.96
CA LEU A 146 -17.92 12.84 6.37
C LEU A 146 -18.81 11.81 7.07
N ASP A 147 -19.97 12.25 7.57
CA ASP A 147 -21.03 11.40 8.14
C ASP A 147 -22.11 11.02 7.10
N SER A 148 -21.79 11.20 5.81
CA SER A 148 -22.68 10.95 4.68
C SER A 148 -22.09 9.89 3.75
N ASP A 149 -22.96 9.24 2.97
CA ASP A 149 -22.56 8.29 1.92
C ASP A 149 -21.74 8.98 0.81
N ILE A 150 -20.44 8.67 0.76
CA ILE A 150 -19.51 9.28 -0.20
C ILE A 150 -19.79 8.90 -1.66
N ASN A 151 -20.57 7.85 -1.93
CA ASN A 151 -20.88 7.42 -3.31
C ASN A 151 -21.69 8.45 -4.10
N THR A 152 -22.35 9.38 -3.41
CA THR A 152 -23.20 10.40 -4.02
C THR A 152 -22.68 11.81 -3.81
N CYS A 153 -21.48 11.94 -3.22
CA CYS A 153 -20.83 13.22 -2.99
C CYS A 153 -20.24 13.79 -4.28
N GLN A 154 -20.32 15.10 -4.41
CA GLN A 154 -19.69 15.87 -5.48
C GLN A 154 -18.70 16.87 -4.86
N ILE A 155 -17.64 17.20 -5.58
CA ILE A 155 -16.69 18.25 -5.22
C ILE A 155 -16.92 19.42 -6.18
N ARG A 156 -17.30 20.60 -5.65
CA ARG A 156 -17.56 21.79 -6.45
C ARG A 156 -16.73 22.99 -6.02
N GLY A 157 -16.57 23.94 -6.93
CA GLY A 157 -15.86 25.21 -6.70
C GLY A 157 -15.20 25.68 -8.00
N ASP A 158 -14.86 26.96 -8.09
CA ASP A 158 -14.24 27.56 -9.27
C ASP A 158 -14.97 27.28 -10.60
N GLY A 159 -16.30 27.17 -10.56
CA GLY A 159 -17.15 26.83 -11.71
C GLY A 159 -17.09 25.36 -12.16
N LYS A 160 -16.41 24.49 -11.40
CA LYS A 160 -16.30 23.05 -11.64
C LYS A 160 -17.22 22.28 -10.68
N ASN A 161 -17.62 21.08 -11.11
CA ASN A 161 -18.35 20.11 -10.31
C ASN A 161 -17.90 18.70 -10.74
N LEU A 162 -17.42 17.90 -9.80
CA LEU A 162 -16.77 16.61 -10.05
C LEU A 162 -17.39 15.54 -9.16
N ASP A 163 -17.44 14.31 -9.65
CA ASP A 163 -17.73 13.18 -8.77
C ASP A 163 -16.56 12.92 -7.81
N PHE A 164 -16.87 12.69 -6.53
CA PHE A 164 -15.85 12.44 -5.51
C PHE A 164 -15.00 11.21 -5.85
N ASN A 165 -15.63 10.13 -6.29
CA ASN A 165 -14.94 8.87 -6.58
C ASN A 165 -14.13 8.94 -7.87
N GLU A 166 -14.59 9.70 -8.87
CA GLU A 166 -13.78 9.98 -10.07
C GLU A 166 -12.50 10.74 -9.73
N ALA A 167 -12.58 11.75 -8.85
CA ALA A 167 -11.40 12.49 -8.39
C ALA A 167 -10.43 11.59 -7.61
N VAL A 168 -10.93 10.70 -6.74
CA VAL A 168 -10.10 9.72 -6.04
C VAL A 168 -9.48 8.73 -7.02
N GLU A 169 -10.25 8.20 -7.97
CA GLU A 169 -9.76 7.25 -8.98
C GLU A 169 -8.59 7.85 -9.78
N ASP A 170 -8.67 9.12 -10.20
CA ASP A 170 -7.58 9.79 -10.90
C ASP A 170 -6.32 9.98 -10.05
N VAL A 171 -6.47 10.21 -8.74
CA VAL A 171 -5.33 10.28 -7.82
C VAL A 171 -4.60 8.95 -7.75
N ILE A 172 -5.35 7.84 -7.71
CA ILE A 172 -4.81 6.48 -7.58
C ILE A 172 -4.24 5.97 -8.92
N THR A 173 -4.99 6.11 -10.01
CA THR A 173 -4.70 5.48 -11.32
C THR A 173 -3.86 6.33 -12.26
N TYR A 174 -3.73 7.63 -11.99
CA TYR A 174 -3.11 8.60 -12.90
C TYR A 174 -3.80 8.72 -14.27
N ALA A 175 -5.07 8.30 -14.38
CA ALA A 175 -5.80 8.29 -15.65
C ALA A 175 -6.06 9.70 -16.23
N LYS A 176 -6.04 10.75 -15.38
CA LYS A 176 -6.26 12.15 -15.75
C LYS A 176 -7.60 12.38 -16.47
N LYS A 177 -8.66 11.69 -16.04
CA LYS A 177 -10.03 11.89 -16.53
C LYS A 177 -10.58 13.27 -16.16
N VAL A 178 -10.32 13.72 -14.93
CA VAL A 178 -10.75 15.01 -14.39
C VAL A 178 -9.58 15.95 -14.08
N GLY A 179 -8.44 15.42 -13.61
CA GLY A 179 -7.30 16.26 -13.22
C GLY A 179 -6.01 15.47 -12.98
N SER A 180 -4.89 16.18 -12.78
CA SER A 180 -3.64 15.51 -12.42
C SER A 180 -3.74 14.94 -10.99
N SER A 181 -3.09 13.79 -10.76
CA SER A 181 -3.01 13.20 -9.41
C SER A 181 -2.44 14.18 -8.37
N ASN A 182 -1.49 15.05 -8.75
CA ASN A 182 -0.94 16.08 -7.87
C ASN A 182 -1.96 17.16 -7.52
N ALA A 183 -2.62 17.77 -8.52
CA ALA A 183 -3.55 18.88 -8.30
C ALA A 183 -4.81 18.42 -7.55
N LEU A 184 -5.31 17.21 -7.83
CA LEU A 184 -6.42 16.62 -7.09
C LEU A 184 -6.03 16.30 -5.63
N SER A 185 -4.83 15.78 -5.41
CA SER A 185 -4.35 15.52 -4.04
C SER A 185 -4.11 16.81 -3.25
N ALA A 186 -3.64 17.88 -3.92
CA ALA A 186 -3.55 19.21 -3.32
C ALA A 186 -4.94 19.77 -2.98
N MET A 187 -5.95 19.55 -3.83
CA MET A 187 -7.35 19.88 -3.55
C MET A 187 -7.89 19.12 -2.33
N PHE A 188 -7.61 17.82 -2.18
CA PHE A 188 -8.00 17.08 -0.97
C PHE A 188 -7.33 17.63 0.30
N LYS A 189 -6.10 18.16 0.20
CA LYS A 189 -5.45 18.86 1.33
C LYS A 189 -6.16 20.16 1.72
N SER A 190 -6.95 20.78 0.86
CA SER A 190 -7.65 22.04 1.16
C SER A 190 -8.76 21.91 2.20
N PHE A 191 -9.20 20.69 2.54
CA PHE A 191 -10.22 20.47 3.58
C PHE A 191 -9.69 20.49 5.01
N GLN A 192 -8.37 20.62 5.21
CA GLN A 192 -7.74 20.76 6.51
C GLN A 192 -6.57 21.76 6.47
N THR A 193 -6.26 22.37 7.60
CA THR A 193 -5.01 23.13 7.72
C THR A 193 -3.81 22.17 7.67
N TYR A 194 -2.63 22.64 7.27
CA TYR A 194 -1.44 21.80 7.21
C TYR A 194 -1.13 21.17 8.56
N VAL A 195 -1.21 21.98 9.62
CA VAL A 195 -0.96 21.56 11.00
C VAL A 195 -1.98 20.53 11.47
N HIS A 196 -3.28 20.72 11.17
CA HIS A 196 -4.30 19.76 11.59
C HIS A 196 -4.21 18.44 10.81
N LEU A 197 -3.90 18.48 9.52
CA LEU A 197 -3.72 17.24 8.74
C LEU A 197 -2.51 16.42 9.22
N GLU A 198 -1.40 17.09 9.55
CA GLU A 198 -0.25 16.43 10.18
C GLU A 198 -0.60 15.89 11.58
N SER A 199 -1.30 16.68 12.40
CA SER A 199 -1.71 16.26 13.74
C SER A 199 -2.61 15.03 13.68
N TRP A 200 -3.58 15.03 12.78
CA TRP A 200 -4.44 13.87 12.52
C TRP A 200 -3.64 12.64 12.12
N LEU A 201 -2.63 12.78 11.25
CA LEU A 201 -1.76 11.67 10.87
C LEU A 201 -1.00 11.11 12.08
N LYS A 202 -0.41 11.98 12.91
CA LYS A 202 0.28 11.59 14.15
C LYS A 202 -0.67 10.91 15.14
N GLU A 203 -1.89 11.39 15.25
CA GLU A 203 -2.93 10.82 16.11
C GLU A 203 -3.36 9.42 15.66
N ILE A 204 -3.54 9.17 14.36
CA ILE A 204 -3.95 7.83 13.90
C ILE A 204 -2.83 6.80 13.91
N THR A 205 -1.56 7.22 13.77
CA THR A 205 -0.42 6.29 13.74
C THR A 205 0.32 6.18 15.06
N GLY A 206 0.19 7.15 15.98
CA GLY A 206 1.00 7.24 17.19
C GLY A 206 2.44 7.72 16.95
N ASN A 207 2.83 7.97 15.70
CA ASN A 207 4.18 8.38 15.35
C ASN A 207 4.30 9.90 15.28
N ASN A 208 4.84 10.49 16.35
CA ASN A 208 4.99 11.94 16.47
C ASN A 208 6.12 12.54 15.61
N HIS A 209 6.92 11.72 14.92
CA HIS A 209 8.11 12.20 14.19
C HIS A 209 7.81 12.72 12.78
N THR A 210 6.64 12.41 12.23
CA THR A 210 6.27 12.73 10.85
C THR A 210 6.04 14.23 10.60
N GLU A 211 6.36 14.68 9.38
CA GLU A 211 6.09 16.04 8.90
C GLU A 211 5.27 15.96 7.60
N PHE A 212 4.06 16.52 7.62
CA PHE A 212 3.10 16.35 6.52
C PHE A 212 2.38 17.64 6.13
N GLN A 213 3.17 18.68 5.89
CA GLN A 213 2.71 20.04 5.61
C GLN A 213 3.07 20.51 4.19
N GLY A 214 3.66 19.65 3.36
CA GLY A 214 4.01 19.97 1.99
C GLY A 214 2.88 19.81 0.97
N LEU A 215 3.05 20.36 -0.22
CA LEU A 215 2.19 20.11 -1.39
C LEU A 215 2.79 19.05 -2.32
N TYR A 216 2.07 18.74 -3.41
CA TYR A 216 2.46 17.74 -4.41
C TYR A 216 3.02 18.37 -5.69
N GLY A 217 3.63 19.55 -5.59
CA GLY A 217 4.27 20.23 -6.72
C GLY A 217 3.33 20.95 -7.70
N GLU A 218 2.01 20.83 -7.52
CA GLU A 218 0.97 21.53 -8.27
C GLU A 218 -0.01 22.22 -7.32
N GLU A 219 -0.65 23.28 -7.81
CA GLU A 219 -1.76 23.96 -7.14
C GLU A 219 -3.00 23.04 -7.07
N PRO A 220 -3.89 23.22 -6.07
CA PRO A 220 -5.18 22.55 -6.02
C PRO A 220 -5.98 22.67 -7.33
N PHE A 221 -6.61 21.58 -7.75
CA PHE A 221 -7.45 21.57 -8.95
C PHE A 221 -8.67 22.51 -8.83
N ILE A 222 -9.23 22.62 -7.62
CA ILE A 222 -10.19 23.63 -7.18
C ILE A 222 -9.54 24.27 -5.94
N MET A 223 -9.43 25.59 -5.88
CA MET A 223 -8.73 26.29 -4.80
C MET A 223 -9.52 26.27 -3.50
N SER A 224 -10.84 26.48 -3.58
CA SER A 224 -11.76 26.49 -2.45
C SER A 224 -12.87 25.46 -2.65
N PRO A 225 -12.54 24.16 -2.60
CA PRO A 225 -13.52 23.10 -2.86
C PRO A 225 -14.56 23.00 -1.73
N GLU A 226 -15.77 22.63 -2.11
CA GLU A 226 -16.85 22.20 -1.23
C GLU A 226 -17.22 20.75 -1.57
N ILE A 227 -17.38 19.91 -0.57
CA ILE A 227 -18.04 18.60 -0.73
C ILE A 227 -19.52 18.80 -0.50
N VAL A 228 -20.33 18.34 -1.47
CA VAL A 228 -21.78 18.50 -1.43
C VAL A 228 -22.50 17.19 -1.72
N GLN A 229 -23.69 17.07 -1.15
CA GLN A 229 -24.63 15.99 -1.42
C GLN A 229 -26.04 16.58 -1.44
N ASN A 230 -26.82 16.32 -2.49
CA ASN A 230 -28.17 16.89 -2.64
C ASN A 230 -28.23 18.43 -2.47
N ASN A 231 -27.22 19.13 -3.00
CA ASN A 231 -26.98 20.57 -2.85
C ASN A 231 -26.72 21.08 -1.42
N GLN A 232 -26.65 20.21 -0.42
CA GLN A 232 -26.18 20.54 0.92
C GLN A 232 -24.66 20.46 0.97
N VAL A 233 -24.03 21.48 1.55
CA VAL A 233 -22.58 21.46 1.82
C VAL A 233 -22.30 20.62 3.05
N LEU A 234 -21.47 19.60 2.88
CA LEU A 234 -21.04 18.67 3.92
C LEU A 234 -19.68 19.08 4.51
N LEU A 235 -18.75 19.51 3.66
CA LEU A 235 -17.42 19.92 4.07
C LEU A 235 -16.96 21.11 3.21
N ASN A 236 -16.34 22.10 3.84
CA ASN A 236 -15.78 23.27 3.18
C ASN A 236 -14.25 23.21 3.25
N ALA A 237 -13.58 23.76 2.25
CA ALA A 237 -12.17 24.10 2.38
C ALA A 237 -11.93 25.03 3.59
N VAL A 238 -10.80 24.84 4.24
CA VAL A 238 -10.34 25.75 5.30
C VAL A 238 -9.93 27.10 4.70
N SER A 239 -9.87 28.14 5.53
CA SER A 239 -9.45 29.48 5.09
C SER A 239 -7.96 29.57 4.71
N GLU A 240 -7.15 28.58 5.10
CA GLU A 240 -5.73 28.52 4.74
C GLU A 240 -5.57 28.25 3.24
N SER A 241 -4.95 29.19 2.53
CA SER A 241 -4.62 29.08 1.11
C SER A 241 -3.61 27.97 0.88
N LYS A 242 -3.97 26.98 0.05
CA LYS A 242 -3.07 25.88 -0.34
C LYS A 242 -2.31 26.21 -1.61
N LYS A 243 -1.62 27.35 -1.62
CA LYS A 243 -0.74 27.72 -2.73
C LYS A 243 0.70 27.31 -2.51
N ARG A 244 1.41 27.07 -3.60
CA ARG A 244 2.84 26.70 -3.58
C ARG A 244 3.70 27.79 -2.95
N GLU A 245 3.38 29.06 -3.19
CA GLU A 245 4.08 30.20 -2.58
C GLU A 245 3.86 30.31 -1.07
N ASP A 246 2.74 29.76 -0.56
CA ASP A 246 2.35 29.75 0.84
C ASP A 246 2.78 28.43 1.56
N GLN A 247 3.44 27.50 0.86
CA GLN A 247 3.83 26.21 1.43
C GLN A 247 4.94 26.38 2.48
N THR A 248 4.70 25.86 3.68
CA THR A 248 5.61 26.03 4.83
C THR A 248 6.38 24.78 5.25
N GLY A 249 6.09 23.60 4.69
CA GLY A 249 6.73 22.35 5.12
C GLY A 249 6.84 21.26 4.06
N GLU A 250 7.21 20.06 4.53
CA GLU A 250 7.55 18.89 3.71
C GLU A 250 6.47 17.79 3.80
N ASN A 251 6.54 16.79 2.91
CA ASN A 251 5.71 15.57 2.97
C ASN A 251 6.57 14.35 3.31
N THR A 252 7.22 14.42 4.47
CA THR A 252 8.07 13.34 4.94
C THR A 252 7.39 12.51 6.03
N VAL A 253 7.06 11.27 5.67
CA VAL A 253 6.42 10.27 6.55
C VAL A 253 7.35 9.09 6.73
N THR A 254 6.93 8.07 7.47
CA THR A 254 7.69 6.84 7.69
C THR A 254 7.09 5.65 6.93
N ALA A 255 7.85 4.56 6.75
CA ALA A 255 7.31 3.33 6.17
C ALA A 255 6.20 2.77 7.08
N TYR A 256 6.38 2.92 8.39
CA TYR A 256 5.39 2.58 9.39
C TYR A 256 4.06 3.33 9.16
N ASP A 257 4.06 4.65 8.98
CA ASP A 257 2.80 5.42 8.87
C ASP A 257 1.90 4.92 7.74
N LEU A 258 2.50 4.67 6.56
CA LEU A 258 1.76 4.17 5.39
C LEU A 258 1.32 2.72 5.59
N THR A 259 2.17 1.88 6.19
CA THR A 259 1.81 0.49 6.53
C THR A 259 0.68 0.44 7.54
N ARG A 260 0.71 1.33 8.54
CA ARG A 260 -0.31 1.50 9.57
C ARG A 260 -1.64 1.91 8.94
N ILE A 261 -1.64 2.91 8.06
CA ILE A 261 -2.84 3.30 7.30
C ILE A 261 -3.38 2.13 6.46
N MET A 262 -2.55 1.47 5.67
CA MET A 262 -2.97 0.36 4.82
C MET A 262 -3.51 -0.82 5.63
N SER A 263 -2.94 -1.09 6.79
CA SER A 263 -3.43 -2.11 7.72
C SER A 263 -4.78 -1.76 8.34
N MET A 264 -4.99 -0.48 8.72
CA MET A 264 -6.28 -0.01 9.22
C MET A 264 -7.37 -0.04 8.16
N VAL A 265 -7.03 0.25 6.89
CA VAL A 265 -7.96 0.14 5.76
C VAL A 265 -8.29 -1.32 5.45
N GLY A 266 -7.28 -2.16 5.27
CA GLY A 266 -7.47 -3.54 4.84
C GLY A 266 -8.12 -4.43 5.90
N TRP A 267 -7.80 -4.24 7.17
CA TRP A 267 -8.40 -5.02 8.26
C TRP A 267 -9.57 -4.32 8.97
N TYR A 268 -10.03 -3.16 8.49
CA TYR A 268 -11.06 -2.34 9.17
C TYR A 268 -12.22 -3.16 9.75
N TYR A 269 -12.75 -4.13 8.97
CA TYR A 269 -13.89 -4.95 9.37
C TYR A 269 -13.62 -5.86 10.59
N HIS A 270 -12.36 -6.18 10.84
CA HIS A 270 -11.90 -7.08 11.90
C HIS A 270 -11.29 -6.35 13.10
N LEU A 271 -10.98 -5.07 12.96
CA LEU A 271 -10.39 -4.29 14.04
C LEU A 271 -11.42 -4.00 15.14
N PRO A 272 -11.02 -4.00 16.42
CA PRO A 272 -11.86 -3.46 17.48
C PRO A 272 -12.00 -1.94 17.31
N GLU A 273 -13.09 -1.36 17.82
CA GLU A 273 -13.38 0.08 17.68
C GLU A 273 -12.21 1.02 18.02
N PRO A 274 -11.44 0.82 19.11
CA PRO A 274 -10.31 1.70 19.44
C PRO A 274 -9.17 1.67 18.42
N ALA A 275 -9.09 0.64 17.57
CA ALA A 275 -8.08 0.48 16.54
C ALA A 275 -8.55 0.88 15.13
N LYS A 276 -9.83 1.21 14.96
CA LYS A 276 -10.38 1.65 13.68
C LYS A 276 -10.05 3.12 13.41
N LEU A 277 -9.99 3.48 12.12
CA LEU A 277 -9.90 4.89 11.71
C LEU A 277 -11.06 5.70 12.30
N PRO A 278 -10.80 6.75 13.09
CA PRO A 278 -11.86 7.55 13.71
C PRO A 278 -12.78 8.18 12.67
N GLY A 279 -14.10 8.09 12.86
CA GLY A 279 -15.10 8.66 11.95
C GLY A 279 -15.31 7.87 10.65
N MET A 280 -14.53 6.83 10.38
CA MET A 280 -14.75 5.96 9.24
C MET A 280 -15.91 5.01 9.49
N SER A 281 -16.78 4.81 8.51
CA SER A 281 -17.75 3.71 8.44
C SER A 281 -17.32 2.69 7.38
N TRP A 282 -17.80 1.45 7.49
CA TRP A 282 -17.49 0.43 6.49
C TRP A 282 -18.03 0.81 5.11
N GLU A 283 -19.24 1.37 5.06
CA GLU A 283 -19.93 1.80 3.85
C GLU A 283 -19.13 2.87 3.09
N ASN A 284 -18.57 3.85 3.82
CA ASN A 284 -17.73 4.89 3.24
C ASN A 284 -16.32 4.41 2.88
N LEU A 285 -15.84 3.30 3.46
CA LEU A 285 -14.55 2.74 3.12
C LEU A 285 -14.57 1.94 1.80
N GLN A 286 -15.69 1.32 1.44
CA GLN A 286 -15.76 0.43 0.26
C GLN A 286 -15.37 1.12 -1.06
N PRO A 287 -15.83 2.34 -1.39
CA PRO A 287 -15.46 3.00 -2.65
C PRO A 287 -13.96 3.30 -2.70
N PHE A 288 -13.38 3.67 -1.56
CA PHE A 288 -11.93 3.88 -1.44
C PHE A 288 -11.15 2.58 -1.64
N ILE A 289 -11.60 1.45 -1.05
CA ILE A 289 -11.04 0.11 -1.28
C ILE A 289 -11.04 -0.24 -2.78
N ARG A 290 -12.16 -0.04 -3.48
CA ARG A 290 -12.26 -0.30 -4.93
C ARG A 290 -11.28 0.56 -5.72
N ASN A 291 -11.14 1.84 -5.36
CA ASN A 291 -10.20 2.75 -6.01
C ASN A 291 -8.74 2.36 -5.77
N LEU A 292 -8.36 1.99 -4.54
CA LEU A 292 -7.01 1.47 -4.24
C LEU A 292 -6.70 0.18 -5.00
N GLY A 293 -7.73 -0.61 -5.33
CA GLY A 293 -7.58 -1.80 -6.17
C GLY A 293 -7.11 -1.50 -7.60
N LYS A 294 -7.27 -0.26 -8.08
CA LYS A 294 -7.02 0.14 -9.46
C LYS A 294 -5.66 0.81 -9.72
N ASP A 295 -4.80 0.99 -8.71
CA ASP A 295 -3.47 1.66 -8.82
C ASP A 295 -2.59 1.09 -9.96
N THR A 296 -1.61 1.83 -10.45
CA THR A 296 -0.86 1.35 -11.63
C THR A 296 0.11 0.22 -11.32
N ALA A 297 0.68 0.19 -10.12
CA ALA A 297 1.74 -0.77 -9.79
C ALA A 297 1.18 -2.18 -9.54
N ARG A 298 1.77 -3.18 -10.21
CA ARG A 298 1.31 -4.58 -10.19
C ARG A 298 2.34 -5.55 -9.60
N TYR A 299 3.13 -5.10 -8.61
CA TYR A 299 4.17 -5.93 -7.98
C TYR A 299 3.64 -7.23 -7.36
N VAL A 300 2.45 -7.18 -6.74
CA VAL A 300 1.84 -8.38 -6.16
C VAL A 300 1.39 -9.34 -7.25
N ASP A 301 0.83 -8.86 -8.35
CA ASP A 301 0.42 -9.71 -9.48
C ASP A 301 1.64 -10.48 -10.02
N VAL A 302 2.74 -9.78 -10.32
CA VAL A 302 3.95 -10.41 -10.85
C VAL A 302 4.65 -11.31 -9.83
N ALA A 303 4.56 -11.00 -8.52
CA ALA A 303 5.06 -11.87 -7.47
C ALA A 303 4.29 -13.19 -7.42
N LEU A 304 2.95 -13.14 -7.45
CA LEU A 304 2.08 -14.32 -7.45
C LEU A 304 2.29 -15.19 -8.71
N GLU A 305 2.47 -14.55 -9.87
CA GLU A 305 2.85 -15.22 -11.11
C GLU A 305 4.22 -15.90 -10.96
N LYS A 306 5.22 -15.17 -10.47
CA LYS A 306 6.60 -15.66 -10.32
C LYS A 306 6.71 -16.83 -9.34
N LEU A 307 5.90 -16.83 -8.30
CA LEU A 307 5.79 -17.94 -7.34
C LEU A 307 4.96 -19.11 -7.87
N GLY A 308 4.28 -18.94 -9.02
CA GLY A 308 3.49 -19.99 -9.66
C GLY A 308 2.12 -20.23 -9.01
N ILE A 309 1.67 -19.34 -8.12
CA ILE A 309 0.45 -19.52 -7.31
C ILE A 309 -0.73 -18.67 -7.79
N GLN A 310 -0.55 -17.83 -8.81
CA GLN A 310 -1.61 -16.94 -9.34
C GLN A 310 -2.96 -17.65 -9.59
N ASN A 311 -2.94 -18.89 -10.08
CA ASN A 311 -4.16 -19.64 -10.40
C ASN A 311 -4.70 -20.48 -9.23
N SER A 312 -4.03 -20.44 -8.09
CA SER A 312 -4.29 -21.31 -6.94
C SER A 312 -4.81 -20.54 -5.73
N ILE A 313 -4.80 -19.21 -5.81
CA ILE A 313 -5.39 -18.34 -4.80
C ILE A 313 -6.87 -18.09 -5.06
N LYS A 314 -7.63 -17.78 -4.00
CA LYS A 314 -9.03 -17.33 -4.11
C LYS A 314 -9.23 -16.00 -3.39
N SER A 315 -10.29 -15.30 -3.77
CA SER A 315 -10.71 -14.02 -3.18
C SER A 315 -9.55 -13.02 -3.02
N PRO A 316 -8.77 -12.77 -4.09
CA PRO A 316 -7.64 -11.85 -3.99
C PRO A 316 -8.12 -10.44 -3.72
N VAL A 317 -7.43 -9.75 -2.83
CA VAL A 317 -7.53 -8.31 -2.59
C VAL A 317 -6.13 -7.76 -2.67
N ILE A 318 -5.93 -6.75 -3.52
CA ILE A 318 -4.65 -6.05 -3.67
C ILE A 318 -4.96 -4.56 -3.70
N LEU A 319 -4.71 -3.87 -2.61
CA LEU A 319 -4.85 -2.42 -2.47
C LEU A 319 -3.46 -1.82 -2.53
N SER A 320 -3.20 -0.84 -3.38
CA SER A 320 -1.87 -0.22 -3.40
C SER A 320 -1.87 1.26 -3.74
N LYS A 321 -0.75 1.91 -3.40
CA LYS A 321 -0.39 3.22 -3.94
C LYS A 321 1.12 3.30 -4.16
N MET A 322 1.52 3.53 -5.40
CA MET A 322 2.91 3.75 -5.74
C MET A 322 3.31 5.24 -5.68
N GLY A 323 4.62 5.48 -5.55
CA GLY A 323 5.28 6.75 -5.77
C GLY A 323 6.64 6.54 -6.45
N PHE A 324 7.01 7.45 -7.35
CA PHE A 324 8.24 7.34 -8.13
C PHE A 324 8.74 8.73 -8.48
N GLY A 325 10.05 8.91 -8.43
CA GLY A 325 10.67 10.16 -8.84
C GLY A 325 12.17 10.24 -8.56
N TYR A 326 12.80 11.24 -9.17
CA TYR A 326 14.20 11.56 -8.93
C TYR A 326 14.33 12.60 -7.82
N SER A 327 15.07 12.27 -6.76
CA SER A 327 15.38 13.21 -5.69
C SER A 327 16.61 14.06 -6.08
N SER A 328 16.41 15.30 -6.49
CA SER A 328 17.51 16.20 -6.88
C SER A 328 18.49 16.48 -5.73
N SER A 329 18.00 16.56 -4.49
CA SER A 329 18.85 16.79 -3.31
C SER A 329 19.71 15.58 -2.97
N ARG A 330 19.21 14.36 -3.18
CA ARG A 330 19.91 13.10 -2.89
C ARG A 330 20.57 12.47 -4.10
N LYS A 331 20.37 13.07 -5.29
CA LYS A 331 20.88 12.65 -6.60
C LYS A 331 20.64 11.16 -6.88
N ARG A 332 19.41 10.72 -6.68
CA ARG A 332 19.03 9.31 -6.80
C ARG A 332 17.57 9.14 -7.19
N THR A 333 17.27 8.07 -7.91
CA THR A 333 15.91 7.61 -8.19
C THR A 333 15.33 6.90 -6.97
N GLU A 334 14.06 7.15 -6.69
CA GLU A 334 13.34 6.57 -5.57
C GLU A 334 12.00 6.02 -6.04
N LEU A 335 11.64 4.87 -5.48
CA LEU A 335 10.41 4.17 -5.78
C LEU A 335 9.79 3.70 -4.46
N THR A 336 8.53 4.01 -4.26
CA THR A 336 7.76 3.62 -3.08
C THR A 336 6.58 2.77 -3.49
N TYR A 337 6.35 1.71 -2.72
CA TYR A 337 5.19 0.85 -2.87
C TYR A 337 4.56 0.63 -1.50
N THR A 338 3.35 1.15 -1.30
CA THR A 338 2.52 0.81 -0.14
C THR A 338 1.39 -0.09 -0.61
N CYS A 339 1.13 -1.17 0.13
CA CYS A 339 0.19 -2.18 -0.26
C CYS A 339 -0.47 -2.87 0.94
N PHE A 340 -1.72 -3.26 0.76
CA PHE A 340 -2.38 -4.29 1.53
C PHE A 340 -2.77 -5.43 0.59
N THR A 341 -2.52 -6.68 0.99
CA THR A 341 -2.93 -7.86 0.24
C THR A 341 -3.59 -8.88 1.14
N GLN A 342 -4.66 -9.51 0.64
CA GLN A 342 -5.32 -10.65 1.26
C GLN A 342 -5.76 -11.66 0.19
N PHE A 343 -5.60 -12.96 0.46
CA PHE A 343 -6.09 -14.03 -0.39
C PHE A 343 -6.16 -15.35 0.36
N GLU A 344 -7.02 -16.28 -0.08
CA GLU A 344 -6.99 -17.67 0.38
C GLU A 344 -5.98 -18.45 -0.44
N TYR A 345 -5.10 -19.20 0.22
CA TYR A 345 -4.17 -20.15 -0.39
C TYR A 345 -4.05 -21.38 0.50
N GLN A 346 -4.21 -22.56 -0.09
CA GLN A 346 -4.14 -23.85 0.62
C GLN A 346 -5.07 -23.93 1.86
N GLY A 347 -6.24 -23.30 1.78
CA GLY A 347 -7.24 -23.30 2.86
C GLY A 347 -7.00 -22.27 3.96
N GLU A 348 -5.94 -21.47 3.87
CA GLU A 348 -5.66 -20.39 4.79
C GLU A 348 -5.85 -19.01 4.15
N VAL A 349 -6.43 -18.09 4.89
CA VAL A 349 -6.56 -16.68 4.49
C VAL A 349 -5.32 -15.95 4.94
N LYS A 350 -4.45 -15.64 3.97
CA LYS A 350 -3.20 -14.91 4.16
C LYS A 350 -3.46 -13.42 4.00
N SER A 351 -2.91 -12.60 4.90
CA SER A 351 -3.03 -11.15 4.80
C SER A 351 -1.77 -10.43 5.28
N ILE A 352 -1.42 -9.34 4.60
CA ILE A 352 -0.21 -8.57 4.85
C ILE A 352 -0.44 -7.10 4.44
N ALA A 353 0.03 -6.17 5.26
CA ALA A 353 0.23 -4.78 4.88
C ALA A 353 1.73 -4.49 4.81
N MET A 354 2.18 -3.71 3.83
CA MET A 354 3.58 -3.37 3.70
C MET A 354 3.80 -2.02 3.02
N THR A 355 4.90 -1.36 3.37
CA THR A 355 5.44 -0.22 2.65
C THR A 355 6.92 -0.40 2.45
N LEU A 356 7.38 -0.28 1.21
CA LEU A 356 8.78 -0.39 0.83
C LEU A 356 9.22 0.89 0.13
N ARG A 357 10.44 1.36 0.42
CA ARG A 357 11.11 2.42 -0.32
C ARG A 357 12.44 1.92 -0.88
N GLY A 358 12.48 1.81 -2.20
CA GLY A 358 13.69 1.57 -2.97
C GLY A 358 14.40 2.89 -3.32
N ALA A 359 15.72 2.89 -3.34
CA ALA A 359 16.50 4.01 -3.88
C ALA A 359 17.80 3.56 -4.55
N LYS A 360 18.13 4.20 -5.68
CA LYS A 360 19.31 3.85 -6.49
C LYS A 360 20.03 5.08 -7.04
N ALA A 361 21.36 5.07 -6.97
CA ALA A 361 22.22 6.20 -7.33
C ALA A 361 23.39 5.73 -8.20
N LEU A 362 23.15 5.58 -9.50
CA LEU A 362 24.13 5.23 -10.53
C LEU A 362 24.59 6.45 -11.33
N GLY A 363 23.92 7.60 -11.19
CA GLY A 363 24.15 8.79 -12.01
C GLY A 363 23.51 8.70 -13.39
N ASP A 364 22.64 7.71 -13.62
CA ASP A 364 21.90 7.46 -14.85
C ASP A 364 20.44 7.20 -14.46
N PHE A 365 19.59 8.20 -14.66
CA PHE A 365 18.19 8.16 -14.24
C PHE A 365 17.41 7.02 -14.90
N GLU A 366 17.65 6.77 -16.19
CA GLU A 366 16.97 5.72 -16.95
C GLU A 366 17.33 4.34 -16.39
N LYS A 367 18.63 4.12 -16.19
CA LYS A 367 19.14 2.86 -15.65
C LYS A 367 18.72 2.64 -14.20
N GLU A 368 18.76 3.69 -13.38
CA GLU A 368 18.29 3.64 -11.99
C GLU A 368 16.82 3.25 -11.91
N ALA A 369 15.98 3.82 -12.78
CA ALA A 369 14.54 3.59 -12.82
C ALA A 369 14.19 2.11 -13.12
N VAL A 370 14.75 1.55 -14.19
CA VAL A 370 14.49 0.14 -14.55
C VAL A 370 15.07 -0.82 -13.52
N GLU A 371 16.26 -0.53 -12.98
CA GLU A 371 16.86 -1.41 -11.97
C GLU A 371 16.12 -1.36 -10.64
N ILE A 372 15.54 -0.21 -10.25
CA ILE A 372 14.77 -0.12 -9.00
C ILE A 372 13.37 -0.72 -9.15
N ASP A 373 12.75 -0.67 -10.34
CA ASP A 373 11.47 -1.34 -10.61
C ASP A 373 11.60 -2.87 -10.49
N ALA A 374 12.58 -3.43 -11.22
CA ALA A 374 12.91 -4.85 -11.13
C ALA A 374 13.29 -5.29 -9.71
N ARG A 375 13.98 -4.42 -8.97
CA ARG A 375 14.33 -4.67 -7.56
C ARG A 375 13.09 -4.73 -6.69
N MET A 376 12.18 -3.76 -6.81
CA MET A 376 10.94 -3.74 -6.03
C MET A 376 10.13 -5.02 -6.26
N ALA A 377 9.98 -5.46 -7.51
CA ALA A 377 9.30 -6.71 -7.85
C ALA A 377 9.97 -7.96 -7.23
N ALA A 378 11.31 -8.01 -7.25
CA ALA A 378 12.06 -9.12 -6.67
C ALA A 378 11.88 -9.20 -5.14
N GLU A 379 11.92 -8.07 -4.44
CA GLU A 379 11.76 -8.05 -2.99
C GLU A 379 10.31 -8.31 -2.56
N VAL A 380 9.31 -7.81 -3.30
CA VAL A 380 7.90 -8.18 -3.08
C VAL A 380 7.69 -9.69 -3.30
N THR A 381 8.33 -10.27 -4.32
CA THR A 381 8.28 -11.72 -4.56
C THR A 381 8.85 -12.51 -3.38
N GLU A 382 9.98 -12.06 -2.81
CA GLU A 382 10.58 -12.71 -1.64
C GLU A 382 9.69 -12.64 -0.40
N ILE A 383 9.07 -11.47 -0.14
CA ILE A 383 8.11 -11.30 0.97
C ILE A 383 6.95 -12.30 0.83
N PHE A 384 6.38 -12.40 -0.38
CA PHE A 384 5.28 -13.35 -0.63
C PHE A 384 5.74 -14.81 -0.56
N ARG A 385 6.97 -15.12 -1.00
CA ARG A 385 7.55 -16.47 -0.88
C ARG A 385 7.62 -16.90 0.59
N VAL A 386 7.99 -16.00 1.49
CA VAL A 386 8.00 -16.26 2.93
C VAL A 386 6.56 -16.45 3.44
N LEU A 387 5.65 -15.53 3.11
CA LEU A 387 4.24 -15.58 3.53
C LEU A 387 3.50 -16.88 3.17
N VAL A 388 3.79 -17.45 2.00
CA VAL A 388 3.07 -18.64 1.49
C VAL A 388 3.72 -19.97 1.87
N ARG A 389 4.97 -19.98 2.35
CA ARG A 389 5.67 -21.22 2.73
C ARG A 389 5.25 -21.80 4.08
N ASP A 390 4.59 -21.02 4.93
CA ASP A 390 4.26 -21.44 6.30
C ASP A 390 3.13 -22.52 6.42
N VAL A 391 2.71 -23.17 5.32
CA VAL A 391 1.48 -24.00 5.31
C VAL A 391 1.68 -25.52 5.29
N GLU A 392 2.90 -26.05 5.10
CA GLU A 392 3.07 -27.52 5.06
C GLU A 392 4.18 -28.00 5.99
N GLY A 393 3.79 -28.43 7.20
CA GLY A 393 4.47 -29.53 7.89
C GLY A 393 5.97 -29.38 8.12
N MET A 394 6.44 -28.22 8.59
CA MET A 394 7.71 -28.08 9.29
C MET A 394 7.60 -27.00 10.38
N THR A 395 6.87 -27.33 11.44
CA THR A 395 6.88 -26.60 12.73
C THR A 395 8.26 -26.55 13.42
N GLY A 396 9.33 -27.00 12.77
CA GLY A 396 10.72 -26.80 13.21
C GLY A 396 11.50 -25.74 12.42
N TYR A 397 11.03 -25.27 11.25
CA TYR A 397 11.82 -24.36 10.39
C TYR A 397 11.41 -22.89 10.45
N VAL A 398 10.23 -22.57 10.96
CA VAL A 398 9.89 -21.17 11.32
C VAL A 398 10.62 -20.77 12.60
N GLU A 399 10.93 -21.73 13.49
CA GLU A 399 11.94 -21.52 14.54
C GLU A 399 13.34 -21.36 13.94
N LEU A 400 13.78 -22.20 12.99
CA LEU A 400 15.17 -22.10 12.47
C LEU A 400 15.43 -20.90 11.52
N LEU A 401 14.47 -20.41 10.73
CA LEU A 401 14.70 -19.24 9.87
C LEU A 401 14.54 -17.90 10.60
N PHE A 402 13.91 -17.89 11.78
CA PHE A 402 13.83 -16.71 12.66
C PHE A 402 14.62 -16.85 13.97
N GLN A 403 15.32 -17.97 14.22
CA GLN A 403 16.27 -18.12 15.34
C GLN A 403 17.72 -18.36 14.91
N ASP A 404 18.03 -18.82 13.68
CA ASP A 404 19.44 -19.05 13.26
C ASP A 404 20.02 -17.96 12.33
N VAL A 405 19.33 -16.82 12.21
CA VAL A 405 19.90 -15.54 11.72
C VAL A 405 19.54 -14.38 12.68
N PHE A 406 19.24 -14.67 13.95
CA PHE A 406 19.00 -13.66 14.99
C PHE A 406 19.75 -13.99 16.28
#